data_AF-A0AAD5GSA6-F1
#
_entry.id   AF-A0AAD5GSA6-F1
#
_cell.length_a   1.000
_cell.length_b   1.000
_cell.length_c   1.000
_cell.angle_alpha   90.00
_cell.angle_beta   90.00
_cell.angle_gamma   90.00
#
_symmetry.space_group_name_H-M   'P 1'
#
loop_
_entity.id
_entity.type
_entity.pdbx_description
1 polymer ?
#
loop_
_entity_poly.entity_id
_entity_poly.type
_entity_poly.pdbx_seq_one_letter_code
_entity_poly.pdbx_strand_id
1 'polypeptide(L)'
;AASDNAVMLGPWGRTVTGKFWKNELSDVHAQHTRILIGYIKDNTPGIPPRINYLKVEPEGSFSDEDQGIVPLGPNEFIKEYTFAFSEPDAKYLSGISFVTNTGTTYTFGNLPASKFSFTVTEGRPVGFFGWNEGPISSFGVELLATSDKVVKVGPWGTTEPPNWIHESNANAQRTNIIITYGDLIDNITIDPADSSKDRGDIKKIPIGADERISECFVYVKPVSKCLSALGFTTNKDMYGTYGTVDNTSVFPLPVTKGKLVGFFGFHEVPVKSIGFLFAP
;
A
#
# COMPACT_ATOMS: atom_id res chain seq x y z
N ALA A 1 21.11 0.50 -7.91
CA ALA A 1 20.79 -0.34 -9.09
C ALA A 1 19.53 -1.20 -8.90
N ALA A 2 18.97 -1.31 -7.68
CA ALA A 2 17.63 -1.86 -7.43
C ALA A 2 16.50 -0.82 -7.53
N SER A 3 16.82 0.46 -7.25
CA SER A 3 15.84 1.54 -7.10
C SER A 3 14.96 1.76 -8.30
N ASP A 4 15.45 1.58 -9.53
CA ASP A 4 14.76 2.07 -10.73
C ASP A 4 13.51 1.25 -11.11
N ASN A 5 13.43 0.00 -10.65
CA ASN A 5 12.32 -0.91 -10.94
C ASN A 5 11.42 -1.18 -9.71
N ALA A 6 11.48 -0.34 -8.68
CA ALA A 6 10.68 -0.48 -7.48
C ALA A 6 9.58 0.59 -7.35
N VAL A 7 8.43 0.16 -6.83
CA VAL A 7 7.31 1.00 -6.40
C VAL A 7 7.45 1.23 -4.89
N MET A 8 7.24 2.46 -4.43
CA MET A 8 7.31 2.82 -3.01
C MET A 8 5.94 3.31 -2.52
N LEU A 9 5.35 2.55 -1.60
CA LEU A 9 4.06 2.85 -0.98
C LEU A 9 4.27 3.37 0.45
N GLY A 10 3.46 4.33 0.87
CA GLY A 10 3.68 5.10 2.08
C GLY A 10 4.58 6.32 1.83
N PRO A 11 5.22 6.89 2.88
CA PRO A 11 5.16 6.38 4.24
C PRO A 11 3.85 6.82 4.92
N TRP A 12 3.22 5.90 5.65
CA TRP A 12 2.13 6.23 6.58
C TRP A 12 2.72 6.71 7.91
N GLY A 13 2.03 7.60 8.62
CA GLY A 13 2.48 8.13 9.91
C GLY A 13 3.08 9.54 9.80
N ARG A 14 3.89 9.93 10.78
CA ARG A 14 4.41 11.31 10.88
C ARG A 14 5.67 11.51 10.03
N THR A 15 5.76 12.66 9.36
CA THR A 15 6.86 13.01 8.43
C THR A 15 7.70 14.23 8.86
N VAL A 16 7.28 14.96 9.90
CA VAL A 16 7.67 16.38 10.06
C VAL A 16 8.90 16.65 10.93
N THR A 17 9.37 15.68 11.71
CA THR A 17 10.36 15.96 12.77
C THR A 17 11.57 15.00 12.78
N GLY A 18 11.53 13.91 12.01
CA GLY A 18 12.54 12.84 12.04
C GLY A 18 13.63 12.84 10.99
N LYS A 19 14.57 11.90 11.10
CA LYS A 19 15.51 11.55 10.03
C LYS A 19 14.85 10.54 9.08
N PHE A 20 15.01 10.78 7.78
CA PHE A 20 14.59 9.80 6.78
C PHE A 20 15.48 8.55 6.88
N TRP A 21 14.87 7.37 6.86
CA TRP A 21 15.56 6.09 6.82
C TRP A 21 15.03 5.26 5.66
N LYS A 22 15.91 4.47 5.06
CA LYS A 22 15.60 3.50 4.02
C LYS A 22 16.54 2.32 4.17
N ASN A 23 15.99 1.12 4.15
CA ASN A 23 16.74 -0.13 4.08
C ASN A 23 16.26 -0.90 2.85
N GLU A 24 17.15 -1.12 1.90
CA GLU A 24 16.89 -1.90 0.69
C GLU A 24 17.80 -3.13 0.65
N LEU A 25 17.28 -4.22 0.10
CA LEU A 25 18.00 -5.45 -0.12
C LEU A 25 19.14 -5.18 -1.11
N SER A 26 20.37 -5.46 -0.71
CA SER A 26 21.56 -5.23 -1.53
C SER A 26 21.57 -6.07 -2.81
N ASP A 27 21.10 -7.32 -2.72
CA ASP A 27 20.88 -8.21 -3.86
C ASP A 27 19.39 -8.52 -4.01
N VAL A 28 18.72 -7.80 -4.90
CA VAL A 28 17.31 -8.04 -5.25
C VAL A 28 17.05 -9.44 -5.81
N HIS A 29 18.05 -10.18 -6.25
CA HIS A 29 17.86 -11.54 -6.75
C HIS A 29 18.05 -12.61 -5.67
N ALA A 30 18.31 -12.22 -4.42
CA ALA A 30 18.42 -13.17 -3.32
C ALA A 30 17.12 -13.99 -3.20
N GLN A 31 17.28 -15.31 -3.32
CA GLN A 31 16.17 -16.26 -3.26
C GLN A 31 15.61 -16.38 -1.83
N HIS A 32 16.47 -16.27 -0.82
CA HIS A 32 16.08 -16.33 0.58
C HIS A 32 16.28 -14.95 1.18
N THR A 33 15.20 -14.41 1.73
CA THR A 33 15.22 -13.12 2.42
C THR A 33 14.54 -13.27 3.77
N ARG A 34 14.86 -12.36 4.67
CA ARG A 34 14.18 -12.25 5.95
C ARG A 34 13.98 -10.81 6.29
N ILE A 35 12.95 -10.55 7.08
CA ILE A 35 12.70 -9.23 7.64
C ILE A 35 13.09 -9.27 9.10
N LEU A 36 13.95 -8.36 9.47
CA LEU A 36 14.45 -8.22 10.82
C LEU A 36 13.80 -6.99 11.45
N ILE A 37 13.25 -7.18 12.64
CA ILE A 37 12.57 -6.17 13.43
C ILE A 37 13.37 -5.97 14.72
N GLY A 38 13.87 -4.75 14.91
CA GLY A 38 14.50 -4.33 16.15
C GLY A 38 13.57 -3.52 17.02
N TYR A 39 13.69 -3.66 18.34
CA TYR A 39 12.96 -2.82 19.30
C TYR A 39 13.91 -2.01 20.16
N ILE A 40 13.44 -0.82 20.54
CA ILE A 40 13.98 -0.12 21.70
C ILE A 40 13.35 -0.75 22.95
N LYS A 41 14.18 -1.37 23.78
CA LYS A 41 13.77 -1.81 25.12
C LYS A 41 13.72 -0.59 26.04
N ASP A 42 12.53 -0.26 26.53
CA ASP A 42 12.35 0.66 27.65
C ASP A 42 12.10 -0.18 28.91
N ASN A 43 12.99 -0.07 29.90
CA ASN A 43 12.89 -0.83 31.14
C ASN A 43 11.87 -0.22 32.12
N THR A 44 11.20 0.87 31.73
CA THR A 44 10.14 1.50 32.52
C THR A 44 8.90 0.58 32.56
N PRO A 45 8.40 0.19 33.75
CA PRO A 45 7.23 -0.67 33.86
C PRO A 45 6.01 -0.10 33.12
N GLY A 46 5.38 -0.93 32.30
CA GLY A 46 4.16 -0.57 31.56
C GLY A 46 4.39 0.14 30.21
N ILE A 47 5.64 0.43 29.83
CA ILE A 47 5.94 0.94 28.49
C ILE A 47 6.17 -0.25 27.54
N PRO A 48 5.34 -0.44 26.49
CA PRO A 48 5.55 -1.52 25.53
C PRO A 48 6.82 -1.27 24.68
N PRO A 49 7.50 -2.34 24.22
CA PRO A 49 8.62 -2.22 23.29
C PRO A 49 8.21 -1.43 22.04
N ARG A 50 9.10 -0.53 21.58
CA ARG A 50 8.84 0.31 20.42
C ARG A 50 9.68 -0.15 19.24
N ILE A 51 9.08 -0.26 18.07
CA ILE A 51 9.80 -0.71 16.87
C ILE A 51 10.80 0.38 16.46
N ASN A 52 12.07 -0.02 16.33
CA ASN A 52 13.21 0.87 16.10
C ASN A 52 13.70 0.83 14.64
N TYR A 53 13.76 -0.36 14.07
CA TYR A 53 14.16 -0.54 12.67
C TYR A 53 13.42 -1.73 12.05
N LEU A 54 13.25 -1.65 10.73
CA LEU A 54 12.94 -2.79 9.87
C LEU A 54 13.97 -2.84 8.75
N LYS A 55 14.49 -4.03 8.49
CA LYS A 55 15.44 -4.27 7.39
C LYS A 55 15.10 -5.59 6.70
N VAL A 56 15.30 -5.61 5.38
CA VAL A 56 15.26 -6.85 4.59
C VAL A 56 16.71 -7.26 4.34
N GLU A 57 17.07 -8.49 4.67
CA GLU A 57 18.42 -9.02 4.47
C GLU A 57 18.40 -10.40 3.79
N PRO A 58 19.46 -10.75 3.05
CA PRO A 58 19.72 -12.14 2.70
C PRO A 58 19.90 -13.02 3.94
N GLU A 59 19.67 -14.32 3.80
CA GLU A 59 19.92 -15.29 4.87
C GLU A 59 21.44 -15.42 5.15
N GLY A 60 21.89 -15.22 6.41
CA GLY A 60 23.27 -15.50 6.83
C GLY A 60 24.00 -14.41 7.65
N SER A 61 23.53 -13.16 7.68
CA SER A 61 24.15 -12.05 8.44
C SER A 61 23.46 -11.82 9.79
N PHE A 62 23.86 -12.52 10.86
CA PHE A 62 23.23 -12.35 12.19
C PHE A 62 23.93 -11.26 13.02
N SER A 63 23.16 -10.43 13.73
CA SER A 63 23.62 -9.80 14.96
C SER A 63 22.69 -10.19 16.10
N ASP A 64 23.23 -10.39 17.30
CA ASP A 64 22.46 -10.79 18.50
C ASP A 64 21.46 -9.71 18.98
N GLU A 65 21.38 -8.56 18.28
CA GLU A 65 20.49 -7.45 18.58
C GLU A 65 19.12 -7.54 17.89
N ASP A 66 18.95 -8.45 16.92
CA ASP A 66 17.69 -8.68 16.22
C ASP A 66 16.69 -9.39 17.15
N GLN A 67 15.51 -8.77 17.37
CA GLN A 67 14.53 -9.25 18.36
C GLN A 67 13.25 -9.84 17.74
N GLY A 68 13.03 -9.63 16.44
CA GLY A 68 11.96 -10.25 15.66
C GLY A 68 12.47 -10.63 14.28
N ILE A 69 12.11 -11.81 13.79
CA ILE A 69 12.53 -12.33 12.49
C ILE A 69 11.31 -12.87 11.76
N VAL A 70 11.15 -12.46 10.51
CA VAL A 70 10.24 -13.06 9.53
C VAL A 70 11.09 -13.80 8.51
N PRO A 71 11.27 -15.12 8.63
CA PRO A 71 11.90 -15.89 7.57
C PRO A 71 10.95 -15.95 6.36
N LEU A 72 11.47 -15.75 5.16
CA LEU A 72 10.74 -15.98 3.92
C LEU A 72 11.46 -17.08 3.14
N GLY A 73 10.78 -18.21 2.93
CA GLY A 73 11.25 -19.25 2.04
C GLY A 73 11.37 -18.77 0.58
N PRO A 74 11.97 -19.58 -0.32
CA PRO A 74 12.31 -19.15 -1.67
C PRO A 74 11.11 -18.71 -2.54
N ASN A 75 9.91 -19.21 -2.22
CA ASN A 75 8.65 -18.86 -2.89
C ASN A 75 7.65 -18.18 -1.93
N GLU A 76 8.12 -17.80 -0.75
CA GLU A 76 7.29 -17.15 0.25
C GLU A 76 7.43 -15.63 0.13
N PHE A 77 6.30 -14.93 0.10
CA PHE A 77 6.26 -13.48 0.05
C PHE A 77 5.15 -12.95 0.94
N ILE A 78 5.27 -11.71 1.37
CA ILE A 78 4.23 -11.03 2.13
C ILE A 78 3.12 -10.62 1.17
N LYS A 79 1.90 -11.09 1.44
CA LYS A 79 0.70 -10.69 0.72
C LYS A 79 -0.15 -9.67 1.48
N GLU A 80 0.04 -9.52 2.79
CA GLU A 80 -0.72 -8.59 3.60
C GLU A 80 0.18 -7.91 4.63
N TYR A 81 0.05 -6.59 4.70
CA TYR A 81 0.70 -5.73 5.67
C TYR A 81 -0.38 -5.15 6.57
N THR A 82 -0.25 -5.34 7.87
CA THR A 82 -1.09 -4.67 8.87
C THR A 82 -0.18 -3.93 9.84
N PHE A 83 -0.41 -2.66 10.11
CA PHE A 83 0.41 -1.88 11.04
C PHE A 83 -0.40 -0.80 11.72
N ALA A 84 0.09 -0.34 12.87
CA ALA A 84 -0.56 0.69 13.65
C ALA A 84 0.48 1.63 14.28
N PHE A 85 0.03 2.84 14.57
CA PHE A 85 0.81 3.83 15.30
C PHE A 85 0.31 3.95 16.73
N SER A 86 1.16 4.44 17.63
CA SER A 86 0.83 4.63 19.04
C SER A 86 -0.42 5.47 19.23
N GLU A 87 -1.29 5.11 20.16
CA GLU A 87 -2.41 5.96 20.56
C GLU A 87 -2.07 6.72 21.85
N PRO A 88 -2.58 7.95 22.02
CA PRO A 88 -3.45 8.70 21.10
C PRO A 88 -2.71 9.56 20.07
N ASP A 89 -1.38 9.62 20.13
CA ASP A 89 -0.58 10.65 19.46
C ASP A 89 -0.02 10.24 18.08
N ALA A 90 -0.18 8.99 17.64
CA ALA A 90 0.39 8.43 16.41
C ALA A 90 1.89 8.76 16.25
N LYS A 91 2.61 8.74 17.37
CA LYS A 91 3.99 9.21 17.43
C LYS A 91 4.99 8.20 16.87
N TYR A 92 4.72 6.91 17.06
CA TYR A 92 5.60 5.84 16.60
C TYR A 92 4.83 4.60 16.16
N LEU A 93 5.43 3.79 15.30
CA LEU A 93 4.92 2.48 14.89
C LEU A 93 4.82 1.58 16.13
N SER A 94 3.60 1.29 16.55
CA SER A 94 3.33 0.51 17.77
C SER A 94 3.37 -0.98 17.50
N GLY A 95 2.95 -1.41 16.31
CA GLY A 95 2.91 -2.80 15.94
C GLY A 95 2.80 -3.01 14.44
N ILE A 96 3.24 -4.18 13.99
CA ILE A 96 3.20 -4.61 12.61
C ILE A 96 2.91 -6.11 12.55
N SER A 97 2.16 -6.52 11.54
CA SER A 97 1.90 -7.90 11.22
C SER A 97 2.03 -8.12 9.72
N PHE A 98 2.61 -9.26 9.37
CA PHE A 98 2.78 -9.71 8.00
C PHE A 98 2.08 -11.05 7.84
N VAL A 99 1.25 -11.17 6.80
CA VAL A 99 0.71 -12.46 6.36
C VAL A 99 1.39 -12.85 5.06
N THR A 100 1.95 -14.05 5.02
CA THR A 100 2.61 -14.57 3.82
C THR A 100 1.62 -15.25 2.88
N ASN A 101 2.02 -15.50 1.64
CA ASN A 101 1.22 -16.27 0.67
C ASN A 101 0.90 -17.68 1.15
N THR A 102 1.71 -18.27 2.05
CA THR A 102 1.44 -19.57 2.69
C THR A 102 0.41 -19.50 3.82
N GLY A 103 0.02 -18.29 4.25
CA GLY A 103 -0.91 -18.06 5.35
C GLY A 103 -0.22 -17.90 6.71
N THR A 104 1.10 -17.98 6.77
CA THR A 104 1.85 -17.76 8.01
C THR A 104 1.73 -16.29 8.43
N THR A 105 1.42 -16.05 9.70
CA THR A 105 1.26 -14.71 10.26
C THR A 105 2.36 -14.44 11.28
N TYR A 106 3.08 -13.33 11.10
CA TYR A 106 4.09 -12.84 12.04
C TYR A 106 3.65 -11.51 12.60
N THR A 107 3.51 -11.39 13.93
CA THR A 107 3.03 -10.17 14.59
C THR A 107 4.02 -9.68 15.63
N PHE A 108 4.26 -8.38 15.62
CA PHE A 108 5.30 -7.69 16.37
C PHE A 108 4.74 -6.41 16.99
N GLY A 109 5.09 -6.12 18.24
CA GLY A 109 4.57 -4.96 18.97
C GLY A 109 3.06 -5.07 19.29
N ASN A 110 2.41 -3.91 19.40
CA ASN A 110 1.00 -3.78 19.75
C ASN A 110 0.17 -3.28 18.56
N LEU A 111 -0.82 -4.07 18.14
CA LEU A 111 -1.80 -3.73 17.11
C LEU A 111 -3.16 -3.41 17.77
N PRO A 112 -3.47 -2.13 18.05
CA PRO A 112 -4.78 -1.71 18.52
C PRO A 112 -5.88 -1.94 17.46
N ALA A 113 -7.13 -1.62 17.81
CA ALA A 113 -8.26 -1.73 16.90
C ALA A 113 -8.12 -0.78 15.70
N SER A 114 -7.60 0.42 15.91
CA SER A 114 -7.24 1.36 14.85
C SER A 114 -5.92 0.95 14.21
N LYS A 115 -5.99 0.47 12.97
CA LYS A 115 -4.84 -0.04 12.23
C LYS A 115 -5.04 0.18 10.74
N PHE A 116 -3.92 0.26 10.02
CA PHE A 116 -3.90 0.27 8.58
C PHE A 116 -3.61 -1.14 8.09
N SER A 117 -4.25 -1.52 6.99
CA SER A 117 -3.88 -2.71 6.26
C SER A 117 -4.00 -2.52 4.76
N PHE A 118 -3.11 -3.18 4.04
CA PHE A 118 -3.20 -3.31 2.59
C PHE A 118 -2.63 -4.66 2.16
N THR A 119 -3.16 -5.16 1.05
CA THR A 119 -2.71 -6.40 0.43
C THR A 119 -1.85 -6.11 -0.78
N VAL A 120 -0.87 -6.97 -1.03
CA VAL A 120 -0.04 -6.98 -2.24
C VAL A 120 -0.29 -8.33 -2.91
N THR A 121 -0.97 -8.32 -4.05
CA THR A 121 -1.26 -9.55 -4.80
C THR A 121 -0.14 -9.89 -5.76
N GLU A 122 0.61 -8.88 -6.23
CA GLU A 122 1.83 -9.04 -7.03
C GLU A 122 2.84 -7.95 -6.66
N GLY A 123 4.09 -8.35 -6.51
CA GLY A 123 5.16 -7.50 -6.01
C GLY A 123 5.84 -8.13 -4.80
N ARG A 124 7.17 -8.02 -4.74
CA ARG A 124 7.98 -8.57 -3.64
C ARG A 124 8.61 -7.45 -2.83
N PRO A 125 8.52 -7.46 -1.49
CA PRO A 125 9.23 -6.51 -0.66
C PRO A 125 10.74 -6.64 -0.86
N VAL A 126 11.37 -5.52 -1.21
CA VAL A 126 12.83 -5.39 -1.28
C VAL A 126 13.35 -4.36 -0.29
N GLY A 127 12.48 -3.60 0.36
CA GLY A 127 12.92 -2.63 1.33
C GLY A 127 11.78 -2.03 2.14
N PHE A 128 12.19 -1.29 3.16
CA PHE A 128 11.32 -0.45 3.97
C PHE A 128 11.92 0.94 4.09
N PHE A 129 11.07 1.92 4.26
CA PHE A 129 11.49 3.31 4.42
C PHE A 129 10.54 4.09 5.30
N GLY A 130 10.94 5.29 5.70
CA GLY A 130 10.10 6.19 6.47
C GLY A 130 10.91 7.23 7.21
N TRP A 131 10.36 7.70 8.31
CA TRP A 131 10.97 8.69 9.20
C TRP A 131 11.13 8.10 10.60
N ASN A 132 12.13 8.56 11.34
CA ASN A 132 12.33 8.18 12.73
C ASN A 132 12.80 9.36 13.61
N GLU A 133 12.41 9.35 14.87
CA GLU A 133 12.86 10.27 15.93
C GLU A 133 13.21 9.47 17.18
N GLY A 134 14.18 8.55 17.04
CA GLY A 134 14.31 7.41 17.94
C GLY A 134 13.52 6.24 17.35
N PRO A 135 12.32 5.88 17.87
CA PRO A 135 11.46 4.89 17.23
C PRO A 135 11.02 5.31 15.82
N ILE A 136 10.61 4.34 15.01
CA ILE A 136 10.00 4.58 13.69
C ILE A 136 8.73 5.41 13.88
N SER A 137 8.65 6.57 13.25
CA SER A 137 7.48 7.47 13.29
C SER A 137 6.60 7.36 12.06
N SER A 138 7.12 6.77 10.98
CA SER A 138 6.37 6.43 9.78
C SER A 138 6.94 5.22 9.06
N PHE A 139 6.08 4.53 8.33
CA PHE A 139 6.35 3.24 7.72
C PHE A 139 5.96 3.26 6.25
N GLY A 140 6.84 2.79 5.38
CA GLY A 140 6.61 2.61 3.95
C GLY A 140 7.31 1.34 3.46
N VAL A 141 6.83 0.82 2.33
CA VAL A 141 7.31 -0.43 1.74
C VAL A 141 7.79 -0.18 0.32
N GLU A 142 8.95 -0.72 -0.02
CA GLU A 142 9.48 -0.75 -1.37
C GLU A 142 9.27 -2.14 -1.98
N LEU A 143 8.56 -2.18 -3.10
CA LEU A 143 8.10 -3.40 -3.76
C LEU A 143 8.71 -3.48 -5.17
N LEU A 144 9.34 -4.61 -5.47
CA LEU A 144 9.81 -4.94 -6.81
C LEU A 144 8.72 -5.70 -7.57
N ALA A 145 8.44 -5.31 -8.81
CA ALA A 145 7.52 -6.06 -9.67
C ALA A 145 8.09 -7.44 -10.04
N THR A 146 7.26 -8.50 -9.96
CA THR A 146 7.72 -9.92 -10.04
C THR A 146 7.40 -10.63 -11.36
N SER A 147 6.33 -10.24 -12.08
CA SER A 147 5.89 -10.91 -13.33
C SER A 147 5.76 -9.93 -14.50
N ASP A 148 4.96 -8.87 -14.31
CA ASP A 148 4.41 -8.08 -15.42
C ASP A 148 4.85 -6.61 -15.40
N LYS A 149 5.98 -6.30 -14.75
CA LYS A 149 6.47 -4.94 -14.50
C LYS A 149 5.53 -4.04 -13.70
N VAL A 150 4.47 -4.59 -13.11
CA VAL A 150 3.56 -3.88 -12.21
C VAL A 150 3.54 -4.49 -10.81
N VAL A 151 3.23 -3.66 -9.82
CA VAL A 151 2.89 -4.04 -8.45
C VAL A 151 1.38 -3.89 -8.31
N LYS A 152 0.72 -4.94 -7.79
CA LYS A 152 -0.74 -4.96 -7.58
C LYS A 152 -1.04 -4.81 -6.09
N VAL A 153 -1.75 -3.73 -5.74
CA VAL A 153 -2.07 -3.38 -4.36
C VAL A 153 -3.59 -3.37 -4.16
N GLY A 154 -4.07 -3.96 -3.07
CA GLY A 154 -5.47 -4.26 -2.84
C GLY A 154 -5.84 -5.68 -3.29
N PRO A 155 -7.11 -5.96 -3.61
CA PRO A 155 -8.21 -5.02 -3.70
C PRO A 155 -8.85 -4.73 -2.34
N TRP A 156 -9.40 -3.52 -2.17
CA TRP A 156 -10.28 -3.16 -1.05
C TRP A 156 -11.74 -3.31 -1.47
N GLY A 157 -12.57 -3.87 -0.60
CA GLY A 157 -13.99 -4.10 -0.89
C GLY A 157 -14.45 -5.49 -0.46
N THR A 158 -15.18 -6.18 -1.35
CA THR A 158 -15.52 -7.59 -1.20
C THR A 158 -14.28 -8.51 -1.18
N THR A 159 -14.45 -9.71 -0.63
CA THR A 159 -13.45 -10.78 -0.62
C THR A 159 -13.54 -11.70 -1.85
N GLU A 160 -14.49 -11.43 -2.76
CA GLU A 160 -14.61 -12.18 -4.02
C GLU A 160 -13.34 -12.01 -4.88
N PRO A 161 -12.89 -13.07 -5.58
CA PRO A 161 -11.74 -13.01 -6.47
C PRO A 161 -11.94 -11.98 -7.58
N PRO A 162 -10.91 -11.18 -7.96
CA PRO A 162 -11.04 -10.23 -9.06
C PRO A 162 -11.54 -10.87 -10.36
N ASN A 163 -12.51 -10.23 -11.02
CA ASN A 163 -13.06 -10.64 -12.32
C ASN A 163 -12.76 -9.65 -13.45
N TRP A 164 -12.08 -8.53 -13.16
CA TRP A 164 -11.66 -7.55 -14.16
C TRP A 164 -10.28 -6.97 -13.86
N ILE A 165 -9.61 -6.54 -14.93
CA ILE A 165 -8.36 -5.79 -14.91
C ILE A 165 -8.33 -4.83 -16.10
N HIS A 166 -7.99 -3.57 -15.85
CA HIS A 166 -7.76 -2.55 -16.88
C HIS A 166 -6.40 -1.92 -16.67
N GLU A 167 -5.53 -2.00 -17.68
CA GLU A 167 -4.18 -1.46 -17.65
C GLU A 167 -3.93 -0.61 -18.88
N SER A 168 -3.32 0.55 -18.66
CA SER A 168 -2.84 1.47 -19.70
C SER A 168 -1.35 1.24 -19.96
N ASN A 169 -0.87 1.71 -21.11
CA ASN A 169 0.56 1.63 -21.42
C ASN A 169 1.38 2.42 -20.38
N ALA A 170 2.29 1.74 -19.67
CA ALA A 170 3.17 2.36 -18.69
C ALA A 170 3.98 3.55 -19.26
N ASN A 171 4.31 3.54 -20.55
CA ASN A 171 5.03 4.60 -21.25
C ASN A 171 4.13 5.74 -21.76
N ALA A 172 2.81 5.67 -21.58
CA ALA A 172 1.89 6.72 -22.01
C ALA A 172 2.21 8.03 -21.30
N GLN A 173 2.44 9.10 -22.04
CA GLN A 173 2.75 10.40 -21.43
C GLN A 173 1.53 11.06 -20.77
N ARG A 174 0.32 10.63 -21.12
CA ARG A 174 -0.92 11.10 -20.50
C ARG A 174 -1.83 9.90 -20.31
N THR A 175 -2.54 9.91 -19.20
CA THR A 175 -3.58 8.92 -18.90
C THR A 175 -4.79 9.66 -18.37
N ASN A 176 -6.00 9.27 -18.79
CA ASN A 176 -7.23 9.70 -18.18
C ASN A 176 -7.77 8.58 -17.31
N ILE A 177 -8.09 8.92 -16.06
CA ILE A 177 -8.91 8.08 -15.20
C ILE A 177 -10.36 8.49 -15.45
N ILE A 178 -11.22 7.52 -15.73
CA ILE A 178 -12.64 7.74 -16.01
C ILE A 178 -13.43 7.02 -14.93
N ILE A 179 -14.27 7.76 -14.22
CA ILE A 179 -15.10 7.26 -13.12
C ILE A 179 -16.56 7.55 -13.46
N THR A 180 -17.41 6.53 -13.39
CA THR A 180 -18.86 6.69 -13.38
C THR A 180 -19.36 6.46 -11.97
N TYR A 181 -20.15 7.40 -11.45
CA TYR A 181 -20.60 7.36 -10.06
C TYR A 181 -21.97 8.02 -9.86
N GLY A 182 -22.65 7.63 -8.79
CA GLY A 182 -23.77 8.33 -8.18
C GLY A 182 -23.55 8.38 -6.68
N ASP A 183 -24.42 7.73 -5.90
CA ASP A 183 -24.18 7.52 -4.46
C ASP A 183 -22.99 6.57 -4.20
N LEU A 184 -22.67 5.72 -5.17
CA LEU A 184 -21.63 4.69 -5.13
C LEU A 184 -20.79 4.77 -6.42
N ILE A 185 -19.69 4.03 -6.47
CA ILE A 185 -18.88 3.92 -7.70
C ILE A 185 -19.47 2.83 -8.58
N ASP A 186 -19.94 3.21 -9.77
CA ASP A 186 -20.56 2.29 -10.73
C ASP A 186 -19.53 1.69 -11.69
N ASN A 187 -18.52 2.47 -12.06
CA ASN A 187 -17.45 2.03 -12.96
C ASN A 187 -16.18 2.87 -12.78
N ILE A 188 -15.02 2.27 -13.07
CA ILE A 188 -13.73 2.95 -13.15
C ILE A 188 -12.83 2.31 -14.20
N THR A 189 -12.15 3.15 -14.97
CA THR A 189 -11.19 2.69 -15.98
C THR A 189 -10.09 3.72 -16.25
N ILE A 190 -9.11 3.33 -17.06
CA ILE A 190 -7.98 4.17 -17.52
C ILE A 190 -7.83 4.07 -19.05
N ASP A 191 -7.35 5.14 -19.69
CA ASP A 191 -7.22 5.30 -21.14
C ASP A 191 -6.92 4.04 -22.00
N PRO A 192 -7.54 3.90 -23.19
CA PRO A 192 -8.88 4.34 -23.57
C PRO A 192 -9.84 3.16 -23.42
N ALA A 193 -10.72 3.16 -22.42
CA ALA A 193 -11.83 2.22 -22.37
C ALA A 193 -13.15 2.94 -22.68
N ASP A 194 -13.99 2.28 -23.48
CA ASP A 194 -15.28 2.75 -23.97
C ASP A 194 -16.17 3.15 -22.79
N SER A 195 -16.54 4.43 -22.66
CA SER A 195 -17.51 4.90 -21.66
C SER A 195 -18.94 4.57 -22.09
N SER A 196 -19.14 3.40 -22.72
CA SER A 196 -20.42 3.04 -23.29
C SER A 196 -21.28 2.37 -22.21
N LYS A 197 -22.24 3.15 -21.69
CA LYS A 197 -23.52 2.70 -21.10
C LYS A 197 -23.62 2.50 -19.58
N ASP A 198 -23.15 3.44 -18.77
CA ASP A 198 -23.51 3.43 -17.34
C ASP A 198 -24.38 4.63 -16.95
N ARG A 199 -25.33 4.39 -16.04
CA ARG A 199 -26.16 5.43 -15.37
C ARG A 199 -25.27 6.16 -14.35
N GLY A 200 -25.34 7.49 -14.28
CA GLY A 200 -24.62 8.28 -13.28
C GLY A 200 -23.85 9.46 -13.86
N ASP A 201 -23.17 10.20 -12.98
CA ASP A 201 -22.23 11.26 -13.36
C ASP A 201 -20.92 10.65 -13.82
N ILE A 202 -20.31 11.25 -14.85
CA ILE A 202 -19.02 10.81 -15.41
C ILE A 202 -17.97 11.87 -15.12
N LYS A 203 -16.91 11.47 -14.43
CA LYS A 203 -15.70 12.29 -14.30
C LYS A 203 -14.57 11.72 -15.13
N LYS A 204 -13.97 12.59 -15.95
CA LYS A 204 -12.68 12.34 -16.61
C LYS A 204 -11.61 13.15 -15.89
N ILE A 205 -10.57 12.48 -15.42
CA ILE A 205 -9.44 13.06 -14.68
C ILE A 205 -8.20 12.93 -15.57
N PRO A 206 -7.76 14.01 -16.23
CA PRO A 206 -6.55 13.98 -17.04
C PRO A 206 -5.31 14.04 -16.13
N ILE A 207 -4.44 13.03 -16.24
CA ILE A 207 -3.13 13.03 -15.60
C ILE A 207 -2.08 13.43 -16.64
N GLY A 208 -1.51 14.62 -16.46
CA GLY A 208 -0.45 15.16 -17.31
C GLY A 208 0.87 14.39 -17.20
N ALA A 209 1.80 14.64 -18.14
CA ALA A 209 3.10 13.97 -18.17
C ALA A 209 4.00 14.27 -16.95
N ASP A 210 3.83 15.45 -16.37
CA ASP A 210 4.51 15.95 -15.18
C ASP A 210 3.62 15.90 -13.93
N GLU A 211 2.48 15.21 -14.02
CA GLU A 211 1.57 14.95 -12.92
C GLU A 211 1.65 13.48 -12.50
N ARG A 212 1.69 13.25 -11.19
CA ARG A 212 1.87 11.94 -10.59
C ARG A 212 0.97 11.81 -9.39
N ILE A 213 0.28 10.67 -9.31
CA ILE A 213 -0.52 10.29 -8.15
C ILE A 213 0.42 10.14 -6.96
N SER A 214 0.16 10.90 -5.91
CA SER A 214 0.88 10.84 -4.63
C SER A 214 0.07 10.16 -3.55
N GLU A 215 -1.26 10.04 -3.72
CA GLU A 215 -2.13 9.32 -2.79
C GLU A 215 -3.42 8.85 -3.48
N CYS A 216 -3.86 7.63 -3.16
CA CYS A 216 -5.18 7.12 -3.52
C CYS A 216 -6.04 6.99 -2.25
N PHE A 217 -7.33 7.30 -2.35
CA PHE A 217 -8.30 7.09 -1.27
C PHE A 217 -9.41 6.18 -1.74
N VAL A 218 -9.63 5.08 -1.02
CA VAL A 218 -10.77 4.17 -1.25
C VAL A 218 -11.69 4.20 -0.05
N TYR A 219 -12.99 4.35 -0.30
CA TYR A 219 -14.04 4.25 0.70
C TYR A 219 -14.93 3.06 0.38
N VAL A 220 -15.12 2.18 1.35
CA VAL A 220 -15.93 0.96 1.20
C VAL A 220 -17.07 0.99 2.21
N LYS A 221 -18.31 0.78 1.78
CA LYS A 221 -19.42 0.61 2.72
C LYS A 221 -19.28 -0.72 3.48
N PRO A 222 -19.22 -0.73 4.82
CA PRO A 222 -18.98 -1.94 5.59
C PRO A 222 -20.01 -3.06 5.37
N VAL A 223 -21.28 -2.67 5.18
CA VAL A 223 -22.42 -3.60 5.07
C VAL A 223 -22.52 -4.19 3.66
N SER A 224 -22.53 -3.35 2.63
CA SER A 224 -22.70 -3.78 1.25
C SER A 224 -21.41 -4.22 0.57
N LYS A 225 -20.25 -4.01 1.22
CA LYS A 225 -18.90 -4.32 0.72
C LYS A 225 -18.69 -3.81 -0.71
N CYS A 226 -19.15 -2.59 -0.97
CA CYS A 226 -18.99 -1.92 -2.25
C CYS A 226 -18.27 -0.60 -2.09
N LEU A 227 -17.64 -0.15 -3.18
CA LEU A 227 -17.01 1.15 -3.26
C LEU A 227 -18.06 2.24 -3.16
N SER A 228 -17.93 3.07 -2.13
CA SER A 228 -18.83 4.21 -1.94
C SER A 228 -18.23 5.50 -2.47
N ALA A 229 -16.92 5.66 -2.36
CA ALA A 229 -16.22 6.80 -2.93
C ALA A 229 -14.77 6.48 -3.26
N LEU A 230 -14.19 7.29 -4.15
CA LEU A 230 -12.80 7.24 -4.54
C LEU A 230 -12.24 8.65 -4.76
N GLY A 231 -10.96 8.85 -4.45
CA GLY A 231 -10.26 10.09 -4.76
C GLY A 231 -8.77 9.87 -5.00
N PHE A 232 -8.13 10.87 -5.56
CA PHE A 232 -6.71 10.89 -5.85
C PHE A 232 -6.09 12.24 -5.50
N THR A 233 -4.95 12.23 -4.84
CA THR A 233 -4.07 13.41 -4.74
C THR A 233 -2.92 13.22 -5.72
N THR A 234 -2.55 14.30 -6.41
CA THR A 234 -1.35 14.38 -7.23
C THR A 234 -0.39 15.41 -6.67
N ASN A 235 0.80 15.50 -7.26
CA ASN A 235 1.72 16.61 -7.02
C ASN A 235 1.20 17.98 -7.51
N LYS A 236 0.02 18.05 -8.14
CA LYS A 236 -0.55 19.27 -8.71
C LYS A 236 -1.93 19.63 -8.19
N ASP A 237 -2.77 18.65 -7.96
CA ASP A 237 -4.18 18.87 -7.61
C ASP A 237 -4.74 17.68 -6.80
N MET A 238 -5.96 17.85 -6.33
CA MET A 238 -6.77 16.80 -5.71
C MET A 238 -8.02 16.56 -6.54
N TYR A 239 -8.26 15.31 -6.91
CA TYR A 239 -9.42 14.89 -7.69
C TYR A 239 -10.35 14.04 -6.84
N GLY A 240 -11.55 14.56 -6.59
CA GLY A 240 -12.60 13.90 -5.83
C GLY A 240 -12.77 14.49 -4.43
N THR A 241 -13.36 13.75 -3.49
CA THR A 241 -13.89 12.39 -3.66
C THR A 241 -15.10 12.36 -4.60
N TYR A 242 -15.23 11.27 -5.35
CA TYR A 242 -16.40 10.97 -6.19
C TYR A 242 -17.21 9.88 -5.51
N GLY A 243 -18.53 10.02 -5.42
CA GLY A 243 -19.42 9.14 -4.66
C GLY A 243 -19.69 9.63 -3.22
N THR A 244 -20.27 8.76 -2.39
CA THR A 244 -20.61 9.10 -0.99
C THR A 244 -19.52 8.66 -0.03
N VAL A 245 -18.93 9.63 0.66
CA VAL A 245 -17.96 9.38 1.73
C VAL A 245 -18.68 8.94 3.00
N ASP A 246 -18.33 7.75 3.45
CA ASP A 246 -18.57 7.29 4.82
C ASP A 246 -17.21 7.11 5.49
N ASN A 247 -16.92 7.90 6.53
CA ASN A 247 -15.62 7.91 7.20
C ASN A 247 -15.36 6.66 8.06
N THR A 248 -16.25 5.65 8.01
CA THR A 248 -16.10 4.40 8.75
C THR A 248 -15.05 3.46 8.17
N SER A 249 -14.70 3.56 6.89
CA SER A 249 -13.76 2.64 6.23
C SER A 249 -13.02 3.32 5.10
N VAL A 250 -11.97 4.05 5.48
CA VAL A 250 -11.06 4.77 4.57
C VAL A 250 -9.75 4.02 4.47
N PHE A 251 -9.30 3.80 3.23
CA PHE A 251 -8.01 3.19 2.95
C PHE A 251 -7.13 4.19 2.19
N PRO A 252 -6.34 5.01 2.91
CA PRO A 252 -5.35 5.86 2.27
C PRO A 252 -4.16 5.03 1.82
N LEU A 253 -3.75 5.22 0.57
CA LEU A 253 -2.57 4.61 -0.02
C LEU A 253 -1.66 5.73 -0.54
N PRO A 254 -0.73 6.23 0.27
CA PRO A 254 0.31 7.13 -0.19
C PRO A 254 1.22 6.43 -1.19
N VAL A 255 1.62 7.13 -2.24
CA VAL A 255 2.49 6.64 -3.32
C VAL A 255 3.69 7.57 -3.41
N THR A 256 4.81 7.16 -2.84
CA THR A 256 6.08 7.91 -2.91
C THR A 256 6.73 7.75 -4.27
N LYS A 257 6.68 6.54 -4.84
CA LYS A 257 7.25 6.23 -6.14
C LYS A 257 6.40 5.20 -6.86
N GLY A 258 6.25 5.39 -8.16
CA GLY A 258 5.51 4.52 -9.06
C GLY A 258 4.46 5.32 -9.81
N LYS A 259 4.08 4.82 -10.98
CA LYS A 259 3.03 5.37 -11.83
C LYS A 259 1.82 4.47 -11.76
N LEU A 260 0.67 5.04 -11.41
CA LEU A 260 -0.61 4.36 -11.54
C LEU A 260 -0.87 4.09 -13.03
N VAL A 261 -0.90 2.82 -13.41
CA VAL A 261 -1.11 2.39 -14.80
C VAL A 261 -2.43 1.67 -14.98
N GLY A 262 -3.15 1.35 -13.91
CA GLY A 262 -4.45 0.72 -14.05
C GLY A 262 -5.07 0.27 -12.74
N PHE A 263 -6.12 -0.51 -12.89
CA PHE A 263 -6.97 -0.98 -11.80
C PHE A 263 -7.35 -2.45 -12.03
N PHE A 264 -7.69 -3.14 -10.95
CA PHE A 264 -8.24 -4.49 -10.98
C PHE A 264 -9.25 -4.65 -9.84
N GLY A 265 -10.09 -5.68 -9.87
CA GLY A 265 -11.00 -5.95 -8.75
C GLY A 265 -12.19 -6.82 -9.14
N PHE A 266 -13.25 -6.74 -8.36
CA PHE A 266 -14.52 -7.39 -8.64
C PHE A 266 -15.57 -6.36 -9.06
N HIS A 267 -16.04 -6.48 -10.30
CA HIS A 267 -17.05 -5.62 -10.91
C HIS A 267 -18.40 -6.32 -10.87
N GLU A 268 -19.33 -5.64 -10.19
CA GLU A 268 -20.76 -5.67 -10.37
C GLU A 268 -21.21 -4.20 -10.38
N VAL A 269 -22.49 -3.91 -10.58
CA VAL A 269 -23.01 -2.54 -10.43
C VAL A 269 -23.71 -2.44 -9.06
N PRO A 270 -23.19 -1.69 -8.08
CA PRO A 270 -21.94 -0.89 -8.09
C PRO A 270 -20.68 -1.74 -7.83
N VAL A 271 -19.50 -1.18 -8.14
CA VAL A 271 -18.19 -1.85 -8.02
C VAL A 271 -17.99 -2.37 -6.59
N LYS A 272 -17.66 -3.66 -6.46
CA LYS A 272 -17.55 -4.32 -5.16
C LYS A 272 -16.14 -4.27 -4.59
N SER A 273 -15.11 -4.32 -5.43
CA SER A 273 -13.73 -4.15 -4.97
C SER A 273 -12.83 -3.50 -6.02
N ILE A 274 -11.79 -2.82 -5.56
CA ILE A 274 -10.78 -2.18 -6.39
C ILE A 274 -9.39 -2.36 -5.81
N GLY A 275 -8.42 -2.61 -6.66
CA GLY A 275 -7.00 -2.49 -6.40
C GLY A 275 -6.34 -1.67 -7.50
N PHE A 276 -5.10 -1.28 -7.25
CA PHE A 276 -4.30 -0.41 -8.11
C PHE A 276 -3.13 -1.18 -8.71
N LEU A 277 -2.81 -0.87 -9.96
CA LEU A 277 -1.63 -1.37 -10.68
C LEU A 277 -0.60 -0.24 -10.75
N PHE A 278 0.59 -0.45 -10.20
CA PHE A 278 1.68 0.53 -10.24
C PHE A 278 2.85 0.00 -11.05
N ALA A 279 3.26 0.74 -12.09
CA ALA A 279 4.55 0.55 -12.73
C ALA A 279 5.63 1.33 -11.95
N PRO A 280 6.89 0.86 -11.89
CA PRO A 280 8.01 1.58 -11.28
C PRO A 280 8.27 3.00 -11.80
#